data_AF-A0A8X6XH31-F1
#
_entry.id   AF-A0A8X6XH31-F1
#
_cell.length_a   1.000
_cell.length_b   1.000
_cell.length_c   1.000
_cell.angle_alpha   90.00
_cell.angle_beta   90.00
_cell.angle_gamma   90.00
#
_symmetry.space_group_name_H-M   'P 1'
#
loop_
_entity.id
_entity.type
_entity.pdbx_description
1 polymer ?
#
loop_
_entity_poly.entity_id
_entity_poly.type
_entity_poly.pdbx_seq_one_letter_code
_entity_poly.pdbx_strand_id
1 'polypeptide(L)'
;MKILRLRVRDSHTIGFKHVGKDTKITRKQIEDEDYINNCIETNLAFLKSIPNSMWYWADKKKNLFAMIRQLGKPTVFLTISSNEIGWTELIQLLYKVLKKEAELSKEDAEQLHYLEKITYKRRSQFQHRGSPHAHILLWIANAPKDALGATKIAATSLINDLILISSEEASGHIKLQTHKHTFKCYQKISANKPQQCRFEAPFMPNR
;
A
#
# COMPACT_ATOMS: atom_id res chain seq x y z
N MET A 1 17.71 -6.64 10.56
CA MET A 1 18.64 -7.19 9.54
C MET A 1 18.55 -8.70 9.33
N LYS A 2 18.32 -9.52 10.37
CA LYS A 2 18.27 -11.00 10.28
C LYS A 2 17.22 -11.52 9.28
N ILE A 3 16.04 -10.91 9.23
CA ILE A 3 14.93 -11.28 8.32
C ILE A 3 15.27 -11.04 6.84
N LEU A 4 15.94 -9.92 6.52
CA LEU A 4 16.37 -9.63 5.15
C LEU A 4 17.43 -10.63 4.70
N ARG A 5 18.37 -10.97 5.60
CA ARG A 5 19.42 -11.96 5.34
C ARG A 5 18.85 -13.35 5.07
N LEU A 6 17.83 -13.76 5.83
CA LEU A 6 17.12 -15.02 5.59
C LEU A 6 16.38 -15.02 4.24
N ARG A 7 15.61 -13.97 3.94
CA ARG A 7 14.92 -13.84 2.64
C ARG A 7 15.85 -13.87 1.43
N VAL A 8 16.98 -13.16 1.53
CA VAL A 8 18.00 -13.15 0.48
C VAL A 8 18.60 -14.54 0.30
N ARG A 9 18.97 -15.22 1.39
CA ARG A 9 19.51 -16.58 1.35
C ARG A 9 18.53 -17.57 0.70
N ASP A 10 17.27 -17.56 1.12
CA ASP A 10 16.25 -18.51 0.65
C ASP A 10 15.88 -18.23 -0.83
N SER A 11 16.05 -16.99 -1.31
CA SER A 11 15.84 -16.64 -2.73
C SER A 11 17.02 -16.95 -3.65
N HIS A 12 18.25 -16.98 -3.14
CA HIS A 12 19.41 -17.45 -3.91
C HIS A 12 19.26 -18.94 -4.28
N THR A 13 18.53 -19.70 -3.46
CA THR A 13 18.31 -21.14 -3.66
C THR A 13 17.27 -21.46 -4.74
N ILE A 14 16.46 -20.49 -5.19
CA ILE A 14 15.25 -20.74 -6.00
C ILE A 14 15.38 -20.34 -7.48
N GLY A 15 16.46 -19.70 -7.94
CA GLY A 15 16.58 -19.47 -9.39
C GLY A 15 17.83 -18.79 -9.90
N PHE A 16 18.69 -19.58 -10.56
CA PHE A 16 19.59 -19.08 -11.59
C PHE A 16 18.79 -18.82 -12.86
N LYS A 17 18.47 -17.55 -13.12
CA LYS A 17 17.91 -17.17 -14.42
C LYS A 17 19.07 -16.78 -15.31
N HIS A 18 19.32 -17.56 -16.36
CA HIS A 18 20.27 -17.18 -17.40
C HIS A 18 19.83 -15.84 -18.02
N VAL A 19 20.72 -14.85 -17.97
CA VAL A 19 20.53 -13.54 -18.59
C VAL A 19 21.41 -13.48 -19.84
N GLY A 20 20.92 -14.08 -20.93
CA GLY A 20 21.58 -14.09 -22.23
C GLY A 20 20.57 -14.11 -23.37
N LYS A 21 21.03 -13.86 -24.59
CA LYS A 21 20.19 -13.87 -25.80
C LYS A 21 19.72 -15.28 -26.19
N ASP A 22 20.44 -16.29 -25.72
CA ASP A 22 20.19 -17.69 -26.07
C ASP A 22 19.62 -18.46 -24.87
N THR A 23 18.68 -19.36 -25.12
CA THR A 23 18.00 -20.14 -24.04
C THR A 23 18.62 -21.52 -23.84
N LYS A 24 19.59 -21.89 -24.68
CA LYS A 24 20.25 -23.20 -24.67
C LYS A 24 21.52 -23.15 -23.82
N ILE A 25 21.43 -23.70 -22.61
CA ILE A 25 22.59 -23.89 -21.73
C ILE A 25 23.08 -25.34 -21.91
N THR A 26 24.35 -25.51 -22.22
CA THR A 26 24.97 -26.83 -22.37
C THR A 26 25.46 -27.35 -21.02
N ARG A 27 25.54 -28.68 -20.87
CA ARG A 27 26.06 -29.32 -19.65
C ARG A 27 27.47 -28.81 -19.27
N LYS A 28 28.34 -28.64 -20.29
CA LYS A 28 29.70 -28.12 -20.12
C LYS A 28 29.74 -26.72 -19.49
N GLN A 29 28.75 -25.88 -19.78
CA GLN A 29 28.66 -24.53 -19.19
C GLN A 29 28.19 -24.58 -17.73
N ILE A 30 27.36 -25.55 -17.34
CA ILE A 30 26.91 -25.69 -15.95
C ILE A 30 28.02 -26.22 -15.06
N GLU A 31 28.89 -27.09 -15.60
CA GLU A 31 30.06 -27.63 -14.90
C GLU A 31 31.25 -26.64 -14.85
N ASP A 32 31.16 -25.51 -15.55
CA ASP A 32 32.18 -24.45 -15.58
C ASP A 32 31.98 -23.47 -14.42
N GLU A 33 32.97 -23.41 -13.53
CA GLU A 33 32.95 -22.59 -12.31
C GLU A 33 32.95 -21.08 -12.63
N ASP A 34 33.66 -20.66 -13.69
CA ASP A 34 33.70 -19.26 -14.13
C ASP A 34 32.36 -18.83 -14.73
N TYR A 35 31.70 -19.73 -15.46
CA TYR A 35 30.36 -19.49 -15.99
C TYR A 35 29.33 -19.35 -14.86
N ILE A 36 29.39 -20.19 -13.83
CA ILE A 36 28.50 -20.10 -12.66
C ILE A 36 28.77 -18.82 -11.87
N ASN A 37 30.04 -18.45 -11.64
CA ASN A 37 30.40 -17.22 -10.94
C ASN A 37 29.92 -15.98 -11.71
N ASN A 38 30.11 -15.93 -13.02
CA ASN A 38 29.60 -14.85 -13.86
C ASN A 38 28.06 -14.82 -13.86
N CYS A 39 27.40 -15.98 -13.88
CA CYS A 39 25.95 -16.06 -13.71
C CYS A 39 25.52 -15.55 -12.33
N ILE A 40 26.24 -15.81 -11.24
CA ILE A 40 25.92 -15.29 -9.91
C ILE A 40 26.05 -13.76 -9.88
N GLU A 41 27.13 -13.22 -10.44
CA GLU A 41 27.39 -11.78 -10.49
C GLU A 41 26.36 -11.03 -11.37
N THR A 42 25.95 -11.65 -12.48
CA THR A 42 24.98 -11.04 -13.42
C THR A 42 23.53 -11.35 -13.09
N ASN A 43 23.25 -12.42 -12.34
CA ASN A 43 21.89 -12.83 -11.99
C ASN A 43 21.36 -12.03 -10.79
N LEU A 44 20.90 -10.84 -11.12
CA LEU A 44 20.17 -9.96 -10.21
C LEU A 44 18.77 -10.48 -9.84
N ALA A 45 18.40 -11.72 -10.19
CA ALA A 45 17.10 -12.28 -9.82
C ALA A 45 16.90 -12.37 -8.30
N PHE A 46 17.96 -12.53 -7.50
CA PHE A 46 17.84 -12.47 -6.05
C PHE A 46 17.37 -11.09 -5.57
N LEU A 47 17.62 -10.01 -6.34
CA LEU A 47 17.11 -8.68 -5.99
C LEU A 47 15.58 -8.67 -5.93
N LYS A 48 14.88 -9.61 -6.59
CA LYS A 48 13.42 -9.77 -6.43
C LYS A 48 12.97 -10.05 -4.99
N SER A 49 13.82 -10.62 -4.14
CA SER A 49 13.49 -10.88 -2.73
C SER A 49 13.80 -9.72 -1.80
N ILE A 50 14.56 -8.73 -2.28
CA ILE A 50 14.88 -7.50 -1.56
C ILE A 50 13.73 -6.51 -1.77
N PRO A 51 12.96 -6.18 -0.73
CA PRO A 51 11.89 -5.20 -0.82
C PRO A 51 12.43 -3.85 -1.34
N ASN A 52 11.63 -3.16 -2.14
CA ASN A 52 11.96 -1.88 -2.77
C ASN A 52 13.06 -1.90 -3.85
N SER A 53 13.63 -3.06 -4.20
CA SER A 53 14.54 -3.14 -5.35
C SER A 53 13.79 -2.95 -6.68
N MET A 54 14.50 -2.56 -7.74
CA MET A 54 13.92 -2.47 -9.08
C MET A 54 13.31 -3.80 -9.54
N TRP A 55 13.98 -4.91 -9.23
CA TRP A 55 13.53 -6.26 -9.60
C TRP A 55 12.32 -6.72 -8.80
N TYR A 56 12.24 -6.36 -7.52
CA TYR A 56 11.05 -6.59 -6.68
C TYR A 56 9.84 -5.88 -7.28
N TRP A 57 9.97 -4.60 -7.64
CA TRP A 57 8.89 -3.84 -8.25
C TRP A 57 8.51 -4.34 -9.64
N ALA A 58 9.49 -4.74 -10.46
CA ALA A 58 9.23 -5.34 -11.76
C ALA A 58 8.43 -6.65 -11.64
N ASP A 59 8.73 -7.48 -10.63
CA ASP A 59 8.01 -8.71 -10.35
C ASP A 59 6.57 -8.43 -9.85
N LYS A 60 6.41 -7.54 -8.87
CA LYS A 60 5.07 -7.13 -8.38
C LYS A 60 4.22 -6.50 -9.49
N LYS A 61 4.82 -5.71 -10.37
CA LYS A 61 4.17 -5.17 -11.56
C LYS A 61 3.65 -6.31 -12.44
N LYS A 62 4.48 -7.30 -12.79
CA LYS A 62 4.05 -8.44 -13.62
C LYS A 62 2.90 -9.22 -13.01
N ASN A 63 2.95 -9.49 -11.70
CA ASN A 63 1.87 -10.16 -10.98
C ASN A 63 0.56 -9.35 -11.05
N LEU A 64 0.63 -8.04 -10.84
CA LEU A 64 -0.53 -7.16 -10.99
C LEU A 64 -1.12 -7.20 -12.41
N PHE A 65 -0.28 -7.15 -13.45
CA PHE A 65 -0.74 -7.27 -14.83
C PHE A 65 -1.36 -8.63 -15.13
N ALA A 66 -0.85 -9.71 -14.55
CA ALA A 66 -1.44 -11.03 -14.67
C ALA A 66 -2.83 -11.09 -14.01
N MET A 67 -2.97 -10.50 -12.81
CA MET A 67 -4.27 -10.38 -12.12
C MET A 67 -5.27 -9.57 -12.95
N ILE A 68 -4.87 -8.42 -13.50
CA ILE A 68 -5.76 -7.62 -14.36
C ILE A 68 -6.18 -8.39 -15.62
N ARG A 69 -5.28 -9.19 -16.20
CA ARG A 69 -5.59 -10.01 -17.37
C ARG A 69 -6.57 -11.15 -17.06
N GLN A 70 -6.44 -11.79 -15.90
CA GLN A 70 -7.26 -12.94 -15.51
C GLN A 70 -8.59 -12.53 -14.88
N LEU A 71 -8.57 -11.54 -14.00
CA LEU A 71 -9.72 -11.09 -13.21
C LEU A 71 -10.43 -9.88 -13.81
N GLY A 72 -9.82 -9.24 -14.81
CA GLY A 72 -10.32 -8.00 -15.41
C GLY A 72 -9.98 -6.77 -14.58
N LYS A 73 -10.69 -5.66 -14.84
CA LYS A 73 -10.49 -4.40 -14.13
C LYS A 73 -10.78 -4.57 -12.61
N PRO A 74 -9.95 -4.00 -11.73
CA PRO A 74 -10.23 -3.99 -10.29
C PRO A 74 -11.56 -3.27 -10.02
N THR A 75 -12.29 -3.73 -9.02
CA THR A 75 -13.56 -3.14 -8.60
C THR A 75 -13.35 -1.87 -7.80
N VAL A 76 -12.40 -1.92 -6.85
CA VAL A 76 -12.10 -0.80 -5.94
C VAL A 76 -10.60 -0.57 -5.93
N PHE A 77 -10.21 0.71 -6.00
CA PHE A 77 -8.87 1.18 -5.68
C PHE A 77 -8.96 2.06 -4.45
N LEU A 78 -8.17 1.75 -3.44
CA LEU A 78 -8.16 2.49 -2.18
C LEU A 78 -6.73 2.73 -1.70
N THR A 79 -6.52 3.93 -1.17
CA THR A 79 -5.26 4.34 -0.57
C THR A 79 -5.51 4.60 0.91
N ILE A 80 -4.99 3.73 1.77
CA ILE A 80 -5.12 3.89 3.22
C ILE A 80 -3.81 4.46 3.75
N SER A 81 -3.89 5.55 4.51
CA SER A 81 -2.78 6.07 5.30
C SER A 81 -3.13 6.00 6.78
N SER A 82 -2.14 5.66 7.59
CA SER A 82 -2.26 5.61 9.04
C SER A 82 -1.93 6.97 9.66
N ASN A 83 -2.71 7.40 10.66
CA ASN A 83 -2.28 8.44 11.59
C ASN A 83 -1.29 7.83 12.60
N GLU A 84 -0.08 7.57 12.16
CA GLU A 84 0.88 6.79 12.95
C GLU A 84 1.34 7.46 14.24
N ILE A 85 1.11 8.76 14.40
CA ILE A 85 1.49 9.51 15.59
C ILE A 85 0.39 9.40 16.66
N GLY A 86 -0.88 9.43 16.22
CA GLY A 86 -2.05 9.35 17.09
C GLY A 86 -2.62 7.94 17.24
N TRP A 87 -2.18 6.95 16.46
CA TRP A 87 -2.70 5.59 16.55
C TRP A 87 -2.01 4.82 17.67
N THR A 88 -2.57 4.89 18.87
CA THR A 88 -2.00 4.32 20.10
C THR A 88 -1.89 2.80 20.03
N GLU A 89 -2.88 2.11 19.46
CA GLU A 89 -2.82 0.66 19.28
C GLU A 89 -1.68 0.23 18.35
N LEU A 90 -1.43 1.00 17.28
CA LEU A 90 -0.29 0.76 16.40
C LEU A 90 1.04 0.97 17.14
N ILE A 91 1.13 2.00 17.97
CA ILE A 91 2.32 2.28 18.79
C ILE A 91 2.57 1.14 19.79
N GLN A 92 1.53 0.66 20.48
CA GLN A 92 1.62 -0.49 21.39
C GLN A 92 2.10 -1.74 20.66
N LEU A 93 1.54 -2.03 19.48
CA LEU A 93 1.95 -3.17 18.66
C LEU A 93 3.42 -3.07 18.23
N LEU A 94 3.84 -1.90 17.73
CA LEU A 94 5.23 -1.65 17.33
C LEU A 94 6.17 -1.76 18.52
N TYR A 95 5.77 -1.25 19.69
CA TYR A 95 6.55 -1.34 20.92
C TYR A 95 6.75 -2.79 21.35
N LYS A 96 5.68 -3.60 21.37
CA LYS A 96 5.72 -5.02 21.71
C LYS A 96 6.66 -5.81 20.79
N VAL A 97 6.58 -5.56 19.48
CA VAL A 97 7.42 -6.22 18.47
C VAL A 97 8.88 -5.81 18.60
N LEU A 98 9.16 -4.54 18.89
CA LEU A 98 10.53 -4.01 18.93
C LEU A 98 11.24 -4.24 20.27
N LYS A 99 10.52 -4.24 21.39
CA LYS A 99 11.06 -4.46 22.74
C LYS A 99 10.87 -5.87 23.29
N LYS A 100 10.42 -6.83 22.47
CA LYS A 100 10.23 -8.24 22.83
C LYS A 100 9.39 -8.42 24.11
N GLU A 101 8.07 -8.24 23.95
CA GLU A 101 7.05 -8.58 24.97
C GLU A 101 6.90 -7.63 26.17
N ALA A 102 7.43 -6.41 26.09
CA ALA A 102 7.02 -5.35 27.01
C ALA A 102 5.61 -4.85 26.65
N GLU A 103 4.69 -4.85 27.61
CA GLU A 103 3.38 -4.22 27.46
C GLU A 103 3.48 -2.71 27.69
N LEU A 104 2.76 -1.94 26.89
CA LEU A 104 2.65 -0.50 26.98
C LEU A 104 1.16 -0.18 27.13
N SER A 105 0.78 0.55 28.18
CA SER A 105 -0.61 1.01 28.33
C SER A 105 -0.97 2.02 27.24
N LYS A 106 -2.27 2.31 27.04
CA LYS A 106 -2.68 3.30 26.03
C LYS A 106 -2.25 4.71 26.45
N GLU A 107 -2.33 4.97 27.74
CA GLU A 107 -1.95 6.22 28.39
C GLU A 107 -0.45 6.47 28.21
N ASP A 108 0.39 5.46 28.45
CA ASP A 108 1.83 5.57 28.24
C ASP A 108 2.17 5.75 26.75
N ALA A 109 1.42 5.08 25.85
CA ALA A 109 1.60 5.22 24.41
C ALA A 109 1.27 6.64 23.92
N GLU A 110 0.30 7.32 24.54
CA GLU A 110 -0.01 8.72 24.25
C GLU A 110 1.10 9.65 24.73
N GLN A 111 1.62 9.43 25.94
CA GLN A 111 2.65 10.25 26.57
C GLN A 111 4.07 10.01 26.02
N LEU A 112 4.28 8.96 25.22
CA LEU A 112 5.57 8.73 24.55
C LEU A 112 6.05 9.96 23.79
N HIS A 113 7.33 10.30 23.96
CA HIS A 113 7.91 11.46 23.31
C HIS A 113 7.87 11.31 21.78
N TYR A 114 7.62 12.41 21.08
CA TYR A 114 7.50 12.45 19.63
C TYR A 114 8.68 11.77 18.90
N LEU A 115 9.91 11.98 19.37
CA LEU A 115 11.09 11.35 18.79
C LEU A 115 11.12 9.83 18.97
N GLU A 116 10.59 9.30 20.08
CA GLU A 116 10.50 7.86 20.31
C GLU A 116 9.47 7.22 19.38
N LYS A 117 8.29 7.86 19.24
CA LYS A 117 7.26 7.45 18.27
C LYS A 117 7.82 7.39 16.85
N ILE A 118 8.67 8.33 16.44
CA ILE A 118 9.34 8.30 15.12
C ILE A 118 10.43 7.24 15.04
N THR A 119 11.18 7.01 16.12
CA THR A 119 12.31 6.07 16.11
C THR A 119 11.83 4.63 15.89
N TYR A 120 10.71 4.24 16.51
CA TYR A 120 10.06 2.95 16.24
C TYR A 120 9.66 2.82 14.76
N LYS A 121 9.25 3.92 14.12
CA LYS A 121 8.89 3.96 12.69
C LYS A 121 10.09 3.86 11.77
N ARG A 122 11.18 4.62 12.00
CA ARG A 122 12.39 4.60 11.13
C ARG A 122 13.01 3.21 11.01
N ARG A 123 12.86 2.35 12.03
CA ARG A 123 13.31 0.94 11.99
C ARG A 123 12.42 0.05 11.11
N SER A 124 11.16 0.38 10.95
CA SER A 124 10.25 -0.26 10.00
C SER A 124 10.45 0.42 8.65
N GLN A 125 11.20 -0.21 7.74
CA GLN A 125 11.63 0.39 6.47
C GLN A 125 10.44 0.78 5.57
N PHE A 126 9.89 1.97 5.76
CA PHE A 126 8.85 2.53 4.91
C PHE A 126 9.29 3.88 4.34
N GLN A 127 9.17 3.94 3.01
CA GLN A 127 9.42 4.99 2.01
C GLN A 127 10.06 6.32 2.45
N HIS A 128 10.99 6.77 1.61
CA HIS A 128 11.75 8.02 1.73
C HIS A 128 10.92 9.33 1.61
N ARG A 129 9.56 9.29 1.67
CA ARG A 129 8.67 10.43 1.36
C ARG A 129 7.44 10.61 2.26
N GLY A 130 7.55 10.31 3.56
CA GLY A 130 6.52 10.68 4.54
C GLY A 130 5.72 9.50 5.09
N SER A 131 4.48 9.76 5.56
CA SER A 131 3.65 8.75 6.25
C SER A 131 3.38 7.54 5.33
N PRO A 132 3.54 6.31 5.83
CA PRO A 132 3.15 5.08 5.15
C PRO A 132 1.71 5.15 4.64
N HIS A 133 1.57 4.77 3.38
CA HIS A 133 0.28 4.63 2.74
C HIS A 133 0.28 3.36 1.89
N ALA A 134 -0.78 2.57 2.03
CA ALA A 134 -0.98 1.33 1.30
C ALA A 134 -1.91 1.60 0.12
N HIS A 135 -1.42 1.34 -1.09
CA HIS A 135 -2.24 1.30 -2.29
C HIS A 135 -2.79 -0.11 -2.45
N ILE A 136 -4.11 -0.26 -2.44
CA ILE A 136 -4.80 -1.55 -2.44
C ILE A 136 -5.76 -1.60 -3.63
N LEU A 137 -5.74 -2.73 -4.33
CA LEU A 137 -6.64 -3.05 -5.44
C LEU A 137 -7.48 -4.26 -5.02
N LEU A 138 -8.80 -4.15 -5.12
CA LEU A 138 -9.74 -5.20 -4.75
C LEU A 138 -10.59 -5.62 -5.95
N TRP A 139 -10.80 -6.93 -6.09
CA TRP A 139 -11.75 -7.54 -7.02
C TRP A 139 -12.87 -8.15 -6.20
N ILE A 140 -14.04 -7.53 -6.22
CA ILE A 140 -15.21 -7.98 -5.45
C ILE A 140 -16.01 -8.94 -6.33
N ALA A 141 -16.30 -10.14 -5.82
CA ALA A 141 -17.14 -11.10 -6.52
C ALA A 141 -18.53 -10.51 -6.79
N ASN A 142 -19.07 -10.74 -7.99
CA ASN A 142 -20.38 -10.23 -8.42
C ASN A 142 -20.51 -8.69 -8.43
N ALA A 143 -19.39 -7.96 -8.49
CA ALA A 143 -19.44 -6.51 -8.63
C ALA A 143 -20.13 -6.08 -9.94
N PRO A 144 -20.87 -4.95 -9.93
CA PRO A 144 -21.50 -4.41 -11.11
C PRO A 144 -20.45 -4.08 -12.17
N LYS A 145 -20.61 -4.65 -13.36
CA LYS A 145 -19.62 -4.57 -14.45
C LYS A 145 -19.55 -3.15 -15.02
N ASP A 146 -20.70 -2.51 -15.16
CA ASP A 146 -20.88 -1.19 -15.73
C ASP A 146 -21.42 -0.21 -14.67
N ALA A 147 -20.49 0.38 -13.92
CA ALA A 147 -20.83 1.29 -12.83
C ALA A 147 -21.46 2.62 -13.30
N LEU A 148 -21.37 2.96 -14.59
CA LEU A 148 -21.85 4.24 -15.13
C LEU A 148 -23.05 4.12 -16.06
N GLY A 149 -23.31 2.93 -16.63
CA GLY A 149 -24.46 2.66 -17.49
C GLY A 149 -25.50 1.76 -16.82
N ALA A 150 -25.71 0.56 -17.39
CA ALA A 150 -26.89 -0.27 -17.09
C ALA A 150 -26.97 -0.74 -15.63
N THR A 151 -25.82 -0.95 -14.98
CA THR A 151 -25.75 -1.40 -13.57
C THR A 151 -25.49 -0.28 -12.57
N LYS A 152 -25.75 0.98 -12.94
CA LYS A 152 -25.51 2.15 -12.09
C LYS A 152 -26.21 2.04 -10.73
N ILE A 153 -27.48 1.62 -10.68
CA ILE A 153 -28.24 1.51 -9.43
C ILE A 153 -27.59 0.50 -8.48
N ALA A 154 -27.19 -0.67 -8.99
CA ALA A 154 -26.48 -1.69 -8.22
C ALA A 154 -25.09 -1.20 -7.76
N ALA A 155 -24.38 -0.44 -8.60
CA ALA A 155 -23.11 0.17 -8.23
C ALA A 155 -23.28 1.21 -7.12
N THR A 156 -24.32 2.04 -7.17
CA THR A 156 -24.64 2.99 -6.11
C THR A 156 -24.98 2.27 -4.81
N SER A 157 -25.76 1.19 -4.86
CA SER A 157 -26.04 0.36 -3.68
C SER A 157 -24.75 -0.20 -3.07
N LEU A 158 -23.87 -0.78 -3.90
CA LEU A 158 -22.60 -1.32 -3.43
C LEU A 158 -21.69 -0.24 -2.82
N ILE A 159 -21.64 0.95 -3.42
CA ILE A 159 -20.87 2.08 -2.89
C ILE A 159 -21.42 2.50 -1.53
N ASN A 160 -22.74 2.57 -1.41
CA ASN A 160 -23.40 2.87 -0.15
C ASN A 160 -23.05 1.83 0.92
N ASP A 161 -23.14 0.54 0.61
CA ASP A 161 -22.82 -0.52 1.56
C ASP A 161 -21.34 -0.54 1.99
N LEU A 162 -20.43 -0.10 1.10
CA LEU A 162 -18.99 -0.08 1.38
C LEU A 162 -18.50 1.17 2.11
N ILE A 163 -19.14 2.32 1.90
CA ILE A 163 -18.66 3.62 2.37
C ILE A 163 -19.53 4.20 3.49
N LEU A 164 -20.82 3.84 3.54
CA LEU A 164 -21.69 4.28 4.63
C LEU A 164 -21.36 3.52 5.90
N ILE A 165 -21.24 4.27 6.98
CA ILE A 165 -21.15 3.78 8.34
C ILE A 165 -22.29 4.43 9.11
N SER A 166 -22.93 3.69 10.02
CA SER A 166 -23.97 4.30 10.85
C SER A 166 -23.36 5.36 11.77
N SER A 167 -24.16 6.35 12.18
CA SER A 167 -23.70 7.36 13.13
C SER A 167 -23.33 6.77 14.49
N GLU A 168 -23.97 5.67 14.89
CA GLU A 168 -23.65 4.96 16.13
C GLU A 168 -22.30 4.23 16.04
N GLU A 169 -21.97 3.66 14.87
CA GLU A 169 -20.73 2.92 14.62
C GLU A 169 -19.52 3.81 14.36
N ALA A 170 -19.75 5.05 13.91
CA ALA A 170 -18.70 6.02 13.61
C ALA A 170 -18.09 6.58 14.91
N SER A 171 -17.20 5.80 15.57
CA SER A 171 -16.53 5.96 16.89
C SER A 171 -16.11 7.37 17.34
N GLY A 172 -16.99 8.38 17.34
CA GLY A 172 -16.69 9.80 17.53
C GLY A 172 -15.87 10.46 16.40
N HIS A 173 -15.37 9.67 15.43
CA HIS A 173 -14.47 10.12 14.36
C HIS A 173 -15.19 10.74 13.16
N ILE A 174 -16.52 10.85 13.18
CA ILE A 174 -17.28 11.55 12.13
C ILE A 174 -16.80 12.99 11.95
N LYS A 175 -16.28 13.61 13.02
CA LYS A 175 -15.64 14.94 13.01
C LYS A 175 -14.38 15.03 12.16
N LEU A 176 -13.75 13.90 11.81
CA LEU A 176 -12.57 13.85 10.95
C LEU A 176 -12.93 13.85 9.46
N GLN A 177 -14.17 13.53 9.09
CA GLN A 177 -14.70 13.68 7.73
C GLN A 177 -14.96 15.16 7.45
N THR A 178 -13.88 15.95 7.34
CA THR A 178 -13.95 17.40 7.13
C THR A 178 -13.31 17.75 5.81
N HIS A 179 -14.14 18.21 4.87
CA HIS A 179 -13.62 18.91 3.69
C HIS A 179 -13.37 20.37 4.07
N LYS A 180 -12.12 20.72 4.36
CA LYS A 180 -11.74 22.13 4.55
C LYS A 180 -11.55 22.79 3.19
N HIS A 181 -12.45 23.70 2.83
CA HIS A 181 -12.29 24.49 1.62
C HIS A 181 -10.99 25.29 1.67
N THR A 182 -10.18 25.12 0.65
CA THR A 182 -8.98 25.92 0.40
C THR A 182 -9.18 26.70 -0.91
N PHE A 183 -8.36 27.70 -1.19
CA PHE A 183 -8.41 28.45 -2.46
C PHE A 183 -8.43 27.53 -3.70
N LYS A 184 -7.74 26.38 -3.64
CA LYS A 184 -7.72 25.37 -4.71
C LYS A 184 -9.05 24.66 -4.95
N CYS A 185 -9.96 24.70 -3.99
CA CYS A 185 -11.30 24.12 -4.11
C CYS A 185 -12.20 24.96 -5.01
N TYR A 186 -11.85 26.22 -5.27
CA TYR A 186 -12.63 27.15 -6.07
C TYR A 186 -11.90 27.45 -7.37
N GLN A 187 -12.39 26.89 -8.47
CA GLN A 187 -11.74 27.02 -9.78
C GLN A 187 -12.11 28.32 -10.50
N LYS A 188 -13.24 28.94 -10.15
CA LYS A 188 -13.77 30.14 -10.80
C LYS A 188 -14.32 31.11 -9.77
N ILE A 189 -13.62 32.23 -9.59
CA ILE A 189 -14.14 33.39 -8.86
C ILE A 189 -15.00 34.17 -9.86
N SER A 190 -16.29 33.85 -9.93
CA SER A 190 -17.23 34.69 -10.67
C SER A 190 -17.81 35.70 -9.68
N ALA A 191 -17.66 37.00 -9.97
CA ALA A 191 -18.43 38.02 -9.28
C ALA A 191 -19.92 37.65 -9.43
N ASN A 192 -20.65 37.62 -8.31
CA ASN A 192 -22.09 37.36 -8.22
C ASN A 192 -22.61 35.92 -8.41
N LYS A 193 -21.80 34.87 -8.24
CA LYS A 193 -22.31 33.49 -8.07
C LYS A 193 -21.79 32.84 -6.78
N PRO A 194 -22.63 32.06 -6.06
CA PRO A 194 -22.16 31.30 -4.91
C PRO A 194 -21.04 30.36 -5.35
N GLN A 195 -19.92 30.37 -4.62
CA GLN A 195 -18.77 29.55 -4.96
C GLN A 195 -19.06 28.08 -4.64
N GLN A 196 -19.31 27.29 -5.69
CA GLN A 196 -19.47 25.85 -5.58
C GLN A 196 -18.08 25.18 -5.51
N CYS A 197 -17.94 24.22 -4.59
CA CYS A 197 -16.71 23.46 -4.47
C CYS A 197 -16.49 22.61 -5.73
N ARG A 198 -15.31 22.73 -6.34
CA ARG A 198 -14.89 21.93 -7.50
C ARG A 198 -15.03 20.42 -7.27
N PHE A 199 -14.82 19.96 -6.04
CA PHE A 199 -14.88 18.54 -5.69
C PHE A 199 -16.29 18.06 -5.38
N GLU A 200 -17.29 18.96 -5.45
CA GLU A 200 -18.69 18.66 -5.11
C GLU A 200 -18.83 17.97 -3.75
N ALA A 201 -17.90 18.27 -2.84
CA ALA A 201 -17.89 17.68 -1.51
C ALA A 201 -19.22 18.01 -0.83
N PRO A 202 -19.91 17.02 -0.24
CA PRO A 202 -21.18 17.26 0.44
C PRO A 202 -20.96 18.33 1.52
N PHE A 203 -21.73 19.41 1.44
CA PHE A 203 -21.69 20.50 2.41
C PHE A 203 -22.51 20.09 3.64
N MET A 204 -21.97 20.34 4.84
CA MET A 204 -22.73 20.12 6.08
C MET A 204 -23.97 21.05 6.17
N PRO A 205 -25.01 20.66 6.94
CA PRO A 205 -25.08 19.45 7.74
C PRO A 205 -25.72 18.32 6.94
N ASN A 206 -25.00 17.23 6.70
CA ASN A 206 -25.67 16.00 6.28
C ASN A 206 -26.51 15.50 7.46
N ARG A 207 -27.82 15.77 7.37
CA ARG A 207 -28.83 14.72 7.54
C ARG A 207 -29.04 14.06 6.18
#